data_AF-A0A952DNQ3-F1
#
_entry.id   AF-A0A952DNQ3-F1
#
_cell.length_a   1.000
_cell.length_b   1.000
_cell.length_c   1.000
_cell.angle_alpha   90.00
_cell.angle_beta   90.00
_cell.angle_gamma   90.00
#
_symmetry.space_group_name_H-M   'P 1'
#
loop_
_entity.id
_entity.type
_entity.pdbx_description
1 polymer ?
#
loop_
_entity_poly.entity_id
_entity_poly.type
_entity_poly.pdbx_seq_one_letter_code
_entity_poly.pdbx_strand_id
1 'polypeptide(L)'
;MAEPTNRRLSPTASASAPAAGGIAARALAGARGGPTYLEGLNPEQRLAVETLDGPVLVLAGAGTGKTRVLTTRIAHILHLGRAYPSQILAVTFTNKAAREMKERVAAMMGQVVEGMPWLGTFHAIGVKILRRHAELVGLKSDFTILDVDDQIRLLKQLLEAENIDDKRWPARVLATMIDGWKNRGLAPAQVPAGEAAAFAGGRGKQLYAAYQERLKILNAVDFGDLLMENIRLFREHPDVLADYQRRFRYILVDEYQDTNVAQYLWLRLLAQSAPSVTSPRLRGEVDAERSEASGEGLLPQAAGG
;
A
#
# COMPACT_ATOMS: atom_id res chain seq x y z
N MET A 1 40.72 85.47 14.30
CA MET A 1 41.30 84.12 14.10
C MET A 1 40.27 83.14 14.66
N ALA A 2 39.26 82.73 13.89
CA ALA A 2 39.21 81.73 12.82
C ALA A 2 38.25 80.62 13.30
N GLU A 3 36.97 80.75 12.94
CA GLU A 3 35.99 79.65 12.97
C GLU A 3 36.44 78.52 12.03
N PRO A 4 35.94 77.28 12.26
CA PRO A 4 35.08 76.75 11.21
C PRO A 4 33.87 75.91 11.70
N THR A 5 32.72 76.29 11.16
CA THR A 5 31.81 75.47 10.34
C THR A 5 31.11 74.23 10.93
N ASN A 6 29.84 74.48 11.24
CA ASN A 6 28.73 73.57 11.45
C ASN A 6 28.50 72.61 10.26
N ARG A 7 28.47 71.29 10.49
CA ARG A 7 28.02 70.29 9.49
C ARG A 7 26.82 69.51 10.03
N ARG A 8 25.63 69.90 9.56
CA ARG A 8 24.37 69.16 9.77
C ARG A 8 24.46 67.78 9.12
N LEU A 9 24.16 66.73 9.89
CA LEU A 9 23.84 65.40 9.36
C LEU A 9 22.32 65.26 9.35
N SER A 10 21.72 65.20 8.16
CA SER A 10 20.33 64.79 7.97
C SER A 10 20.27 63.31 7.56
N PRO A 11 19.22 62.55 7.95
CA PRO A 11 19.19 61.10 7.84
C PRO A 11 18.49 60.64 6.55
N THR A 12 19.15 59.82 5.73
CA THR A 12 18.48 59.03 4.69
C THR A 12 19.25 57.73 4.43
N ALA A 13 19.12 56.77 5.34
CA ALA A 13 19.34 55.37 4.97
C ALA A 13 18.17 54.92 4.10
N SER A 14 18.30 55.16 2.80
CA SER A 14 17.47 54.52 1.77
C SER A 14 17.68 53.01 1.90
N ALA A 15 16.68 52.30 2.43
CA ALA A 15 16.61 50.86 2.34
C ALA A 15 16.50 50.50 0.85
N SER A 16 17.63 50.12 0.24
CA SER A 16 17.66 49.70 -1.15
C SER A 16 16.72 48.51 -1.34
N ALA A 17 15.67 48.69 -2.15
CA ALA A 17 14.87 47.57 -2.61
C ALA A 17 15.79 46.52 -3.26
N PRO A 18 15.61 45.22 -2.99
CA PRO A 18 16.48 44.19 -3.54
C PRO A 18 16.39 44.21 -5.07
N ALA A 19 17.56 44.21 -5.72
CA ALA A 19 17.67 44.21 -7.17
C ALA A 19 16.89 43.04 -7.78
N ALA A 20 16.08 43.34 -8.79
CA ALA A 20 15.34 42.35 -9.56
C ALA A 20 16.33 41.34 -10.16
N GLY A 21 16.23 40.06 -9.76
CA GLY A 21 17.03 38.97 -10.30
C GLY A 21 18.02 38.30 -9.33
N GLY A 22 18.16 38.79 -8.09
CA GLY A 22 18.98 38.13 -7.06
C GLY A 22 18.44 36.75 -6.66
N ILE A 23 19.27 35.92 -6.01
CA ILE A 23 18.89 34.59 -5.50
C ILE A 23 17.64 34.68 -4.59
N ALA A 24 17.55 35.73 -3.78
CA ALA A 24 16.37 36.04 -2.97
C ALA A 24 15.12 36.37 -3.81
N ALA A 25 15.27 37.03 -4.96
CA ALA A 25 14.18 37.33 -5.88
C ALA A 25 13.73 36.09 -6.66
N ARG A 26 14.63 35.16 -7.00
CA ARG A 26 14.30 33.85 -7.59
C ARG A 26 13.63 32.92 -6.58
N ALA A 27 14.07 32.94 -5.32
CA ALA A 27 13.40 32.25 -4.21
C ALA A 27 12.01 32.84 -3.94
N LEU A 28 11.85 34.17 -3.98
CA LEU A 28 10.54 34.83 -3.88
C LEU A 28 9.65 34.58 -5.11
N ALA A 29 10.22 34.49 -6.32
CA ALA A 29 9.46 34.20 -7.54
C ALA A 29 8.97 32.75 -7.55
N GLY A 30 9.78 31.80 -7.09
CA GLY A 30 9.38 30.41 -6.84
C GLY A 30 8.36 30.27 -5.69
N ALA A 31 8.26 31.25 -4.80
CA ALA A 31 7.25 31.31 -3.74
C ALA A 31 5.95 32.04 -4.14
N ARG A 32 5.95 32.81 -5.24
CA ARG A 32 4.78 33.58 -5.72
C ARG A 32 3.93 32.84 -6.75
N GLY A 33 4.48 31.84 -7.43
CA GLY A 33 3.72 30.86 -8.21
C GLY A 33 3.55 29.59 -7.38
N GLY A 34 2.32 29.09 -7.24
CA GLY A 34 2.09 27.78 -6.62
C GLY A 34 2.86 26.67 -7.36
N PRO A 35 2.99 25.48 -6.75
CA PRO A 35 3.68 24.37 -7.39
C PRO A 35 3.09 24.04 -8.76
N THR A 36 3.92 24.04 -9.80
CA THR A 36 3.51 23.84 -11.20
C THR A 36 2.85 22.49 -11.45
N TYR A 37 3.17 21.47 -10.64
CA TYR A 37 2.57 20.15 -10.74
C TYR A 37 1.06 20.11 -10.39
N LEU A 38 0.52 21.16 -9.77
CA LEU A 38 -0.94 21.31 -9.52
C LEU A 38 -1.68 21.96 -10.70
N GLU A 39 -0.97 22.51 -11.68
CA GLU A 39 -1.58 23.18 -12.83
C GLU A 39 -2.36 22.19 -13.70
N GLY A 40 -3.54 22.62 -14.16
CA GLY A 40 -4.41 21.84 -15.04
C GLY A 40 -5.13 20.66 -14.36
N LEU A 41 -5.18 20.62 -13.01
CA LEU A 41 -6.14 19.80 -12.28
C LEU A 41 -7.49 20.52 -12.20
N ASN A 42 -8.59 19.76 -12.35
CA ASN A 42 -9.91 20.29 -12.00
C ASN A 42 -10.09 20.37 -10.47
N PRO A 43 -11.15 21.02 -9.95
CA PRO A 43 -11.36 21.18 -8.51
C PRO A 43 -11.39 19.86 -7.72
N GLU A 44 -12.01 18.82 -8.27
CA GLU A 44 -12.15 17.51 -7.62
C GLU A 44 -10.81 16.76 -7.57
N GLN A 45 -10.04 16.79 -8.66
CA GLN A 45 -8.69 16.23 -8.73
C GLN A 45 -7.75 16.96 -7.78
N ARG A 46 -7.85 18.30 -7.70
CA ARG A 46 -7.08 19.11 -6.78
C ARG A 46 -7.40 18.76 -5.33
N LEU A 47 -8.69 18.67 -4.98
CA LEU A 47 -9.13 18.24 -3.67
C LEU A 47 -8.58 16.85 -3.31
N ALA A 48 -8.63 15.90 -4.25
CA ALA A 48 -8.05 14.58 -4.07
C ALA A 48 -6.52 14.59 -3.89
N VAL A 49 -5.80 15.55 -4.46
CA VAL A 49 -4.35 15.72 -4.26
C VAL A 49 -4.03 16.36 -2.91
N GLU A 50 -4.78 17.38 -2.51
CA GLU A 50 -4.51 18.21 -1.33
C GLU A 50 -5.05 17.58 -0.01
N THR A 51 -6.01 16.66 -0.09
CA THR A 51 -6.53 15.94 1.10
C THR A 51 -5.55 14.87 1.57
N LEU A 52 -4.57 15.24 2.39
CA LEU A 52 -3.46 14.35 2.79
C LEU A 52 -3.72 13.50 4.03
N ASP A 53 -4.64 13.89 4.90
CA ASP A 53 -4.84 13.21 6.18
C ASP A 53 -6.07 12.29 6.12
N GLY A 54 -5.98 11.14 6.79
CA GLY A 54 -7.04 10.13 6.83
C GLY A 54 -7.19 9.29 5.54
N PRO A 55 -8.12 8.31 5.54
CA PRO A 55 -8.41 7.49 4.38
C PRO A 55 -9.16 8.29 3.31
N VAL A 56 -8.70 8.21 2.06
CA VAL A 56 -9.32 8.87 0.90
C VAL A 56 -9.62 7.84 -0.18
N LEU A 57 -10.89 7.77 -0.61
CA LEU A 57 -11.31 6.98 -1.76
C LEU A 57 -11.62 7.93 -2.93
N VAL A 58 -10.89 7.76 -4.03
CA VAL A 58 -11.13 8.51 -5.27
C VAL A 58 -11.89 7.63 -6.25
N LEU A 59 -13.16 7.96 -6.49
CA LEU A 59 -13.98 7.29 -7.49
C LEU A 59 -13.84 8.02 -8.83
N ALA A 60 -13.28 7.34 -9.82
CA ALA A 60 -12.91 7.92 -11.11
C ALA A 60 -13.27 6.95 -12.24
N GLY A 61 -14.00 7.44 -13.25
CA GLY A 61 -14.28 6.69 -14.48
C GLY A 61 -13.04 6.58 -15.38
N ALA A 62 -13.12 5.74 -16.42
CA ALA A 62 -12.05 5.63 -17.41
C ALA A 62 -11.72 7.01 -18.03
N GLY A 63 -10.44 7.30 -18.21
CA GLY A 63 -9.98 8.55 -18.83
C GLY A 63 -10.08 9.82 -17.96
N THR A 64 -10.57 9.73 -16.72
CA THR A 64 -10.74 10.91 -15.82
C THR A 64 -9.46 11.36 -15.11
N GLY A 65 -8.31 10.78 -15.47
CA GLY A 65 -7.00 11.17 -14.93
C GLY A 65 -6.66 10.59 -13.56
N LYS A 66 -7.24 9.45 -13.14
CA LYS A 66 -6.91 8.74 -11.88
C LYS A 66 -5.41 8.60 -11.64
N THR A 67 -4.67 8.10 -12.63
CA THR A 67 -3.22 7.95 -12.55
C THR A 67 -2.52 9.30 -12.40
N ARG A 68 -2.99 10.36 -13.09
CA ARG A 68 -2.47 11.72 -12.93
C ARG A 68 -2.66 12.19 -11.49
N VAL A 69 -3.87 12.09 -10.94
CA VAL A 69 -4.17 12.43 -9.54
C VAL A 69 -3.24 11.70 -8.59
N LEU A 70 -3.05 10.39 -8.76
CA LEU A 70 -2.22 9.59 -7.86
C LEU A 70 -0.75 9.99 -7.93
N THR A 71 -0.19 10.20 -9.13
CA THR A 71 1.19 10.68 -9.28
C THR A 71 1.39 12.11 -8.75
N THR A 72 0.44 13.01 -9.01
CA THR A 72 0.48 14.38 -8.52
C THR A 72 0.35 14.42 -6.99
N ARG A 73 -0.45 13.55 -6.39
CA ARG A 73 -0.55 13.39 -4.93
C ARG A 73 0.78 12.95 -4.32
N ILE A 74 1.47 11.99 -4.93
CA ILE A 74 2.82 11.58 -4.48
C ILE A 74 3.78 12.78 -4.55
N ALA A 75 3.82 13.49 -5.68
CA ALA A 75 4.66 14.68 -5.83
C ALA A 75 4.32 15.76 -4.79
N HIS A 76 3.03 15.98 -4.51
CA HIS A 76 2.57 16.94 -3.53
C HIS A 76 2.98 16.58 -2.09
N ILE A 77 2.86 15.30 -1.71
CA ILE A 77 3.32 14.79 -0.41
C ILE A 77 4.83 15.04 -0.23
N LEU A 78 5.62 14.74 -1.27
CA LEU A 78 7.07 14.92 -1.26
C LEU A 78 7.47 16.41 -1.21
N HIS A 79 6.83 17.24 -2.04
CA HIS A 79 7.10 18.68 -2.11
C HIS A 79 6.82 19.39 -0.78
N LEU A 80 5.73 19.02 -0.09
CA LEU A 80 5.40 19.56 1.23
C LEU A 80 6.26 18.99 2.38
N GLY A 81 7.20 18.08 2.10
CA GLY A 81 8.03 17.44 3.13
C GLY A 81 7.22 16.57 4.09
N ARG A 82 6.03 16.10 3.69
CA ARG A 82 5.15 15.29 4.56
C ARG A 82 5.65 13.86 4.70
N ALA A 83 6.44 13.35 3.76
CA ALA A 83 7.10 12.06 3.86
C ALA A 83 8.38 12.01 3.01
N TYR A 84 9.32 11.15 3.42
CA TYR A 84 10.42 10.75 2.54
C TYR A 84 9.93 9.73 1.50
N PRO A 85 10.59 9.62 0.33
CA PRO A 85 10.27 8.60 -0.67
C PRO A 85 10.23 7.15 -0.13
N SER A 86 11.04 6.84 0.88
CA SER A 86 11.08 5.54 1.56
C SER A 86 9.90 5.27 2.50
N GLN A 87 9.08 6.29 2.77
CA GLN A 87 7.89 6.25 3.63
C GLN A 87 6.57 6.25 2.83
N ILE A 88 6.65 6.21 1.50
CA ILE A 88 5.48 6.14 0.61
C ILE A 88 5.45 4.76 -0.04
N LEU A 89 4.39 3.99 0.27
CA LEU A 89 4.05 2.76 -0.43
C LEU A 89 3.07 3.10 -1.56
N ALA A 90 3.42 2.82 -2.80
CA ALA A 90 2.57 3.06 -3.98
C ALA A 90 2.47 1.78 -4.81
N VAL A 91 1.26 1.22 -4.89
CA VAL A 91 1.02 -0.10 -5.49
C VAL A 91 0.16 0.01 -6.74
N THR A 92 0.51 -0.75 -7.78
CA THR A 92 -0.27 -0.89 -9.03
C THR A 92 -0.25 -2.36 -9.50
N PHE A 93 -0.93 -2.66 -10.61
CA PHE A 93 -1.08 -4.03 -11.11
C PHE A 93 -0.03 -4.43 -12.14
N THR A 94 0.55 -3.47 -12.88
CA THR A 94 1.48 -3.78 -13.96
C THR A 94 2.84 -3.11 -13.76
N ASN A 95 3.91 -3.79 -14.19
CA ASN A 95 5.26 -3.23 -14.16
C ASN A 95 5.36 -1.97 -15.06
N LYS A 96 4.61 -1.93 -16.16
CA LYS A 96 4.52 -0.76 -17.03
C LYS A 96 3.93 0.44 -16.30
N ALA A 97 2.79 0.27 -15.62
CA ALA A 97 2.17 1.33 -14.82
C ALA A 97 3.10 1.82 -13.71
N ALA A 98 3.79 0.91 -13.01
CA ALA A 98 4.75 1.29 -11.97
C ALA A 98 5.89 2.15 -12.53
N ARG A 99 6.44 1.76 -13.69
CA ARG A 99 7.49 2.54 -14.36
C ARG A 99 6.99 3.92 -14.79
N GLU A 100 5.84 3.98 -15.44
CA GLU A 100 5.23 5.25 -15.88
C GLU A 100 4.91 6.18 -14.71
N MET A 101 4.38 5.64 -13.60
CA MET A 101 4.15 6.42 -12.38
C MET A 101 5.45 7.00 -11.83
N LYS A 102 6.52 6.21 -11.78
CA LYS A 102 7.83 6.67 -11.31
C LYS A 102 8.40 7.78 -12.21
N GLU A 103 8.30 7.63 -13.53
CA GLU A 103 8.72 8.65 -14.50
C GLU A 103 7.93 9.95 -14.35
N ARG A 104 6.61 9.87 -14.17
CA ARG A 104 5.74 11.03 -13.96
C ARG A 104 6.08 11.77 -12.66
N VAL A 105 6.25 11.06 -11.56
CA VAL A 105 6.64 11.66 -10.27
C VAL A 105 8.01 12.32 -10.38
N ALA A 106 8.97 11.68 -11.06
CA ALA A 106 10.30 12.25 -11.28
C ALA A 106 10.26 13.55 -12.10
N ALA A 107 9.47 13.57 -13.17
CA ALA A 107 9.28 14.76 -13.99
C ALA A 107 8.68 15.94 -13.20
N MET A 108 7.71 15.67 -12.31
CA MET A 108 7.07 16.70 -11.48
C MET A 108 8.01 17.29 -10.41
N MET A 109 8.92 16.48 -9.87
CA MET A 109 9.82 16.90 -8.79
C MET A 109 11.08 17.60 -9.29
N GLY A 110 11.37 17.57 -10.60
CA GLY A 110 12.55 18.22 -11.17
C GLY A 110 13.89 17.65 -10.68
N GLN A 111 13.86 16.49 -10.04
CA GLN A 111 15.02 15.76 -9.53
C GLN A 111 14.99 14.33 -10.06
N VAL A 112 16.16 13.70 -10.14
CA VAL A 112 16.21 12.23 -10.21
C VAL A 112 15.56 11.77 -8.91
N VAL A 113 14.34 11.26 -8.97
CA VAL A 113 13.71 10.56 -7.85
C VAL A 113 14.45 9.22 -7.71
N GLU A 114 15.70 9.31 -7.26
CA GLU A 114 16.42 8.20 -6.69
C GLU A 114 15.66 7.80 -5.43
N GLY A 115 15.18 6.56 -5.45
CA GLY A 115 14.66 5.95 -4.24
C GLY A 115 13.19 6.24 -3.94
N MET A 116 12.26 5.98 -4.86
CA MET A 116 10.93 5.48 -4.48
C MET A 116 10.98 3.94 -4.33
N PRO A 117 11.57 3.39 -3.25
CA PRO A 117 11.82 1.96 -3.10
C PRO A 117 10.56 1.11 -3.02
N TRP A 118 9.42 1.71 -2.71
CA TRP A 118 8.16 1.02 -2.48
C TRP A 118 7.09 1.43 -3.49
N LEU A 119 7.51 1.87 -4.68
CA LEU A 119 6.63 2.04 -5.84
C LEU A 119 6.81 0.83 -6.76
N GLY A 120 5.75 0.03 -6.92
CA GLY A 120 5.82 -1.21 -7.71
C GLY A 120 4.50 -1.95 -7.79
N THR A 121 4.56 -3.16 -8.32
CA THR A 121 3.43 -4.08 -8.25
C THR A 121 3.35 -4.75 -6.88
N PHE A 122 2.19 -5.28 -6.52
CA PHE A 122 2.01 -6.11 -5.32
C PHE A 122 3.11 -7.16 -5.18
N HIS A 123 3.38 -7.88 -6.27
CA HIS A 123 4.36 -8.96 -6.30
C HIS A 123 5.80 -8.44 -6.23
N ALA A 124 6.14 -7.37 -6.94
CA ALA A 124 7.49 -6.78 -6.85
C ALA A 124 7.82 -6.30 -5.42
N ILE A 125 6.84 -5.70 -4.75
CA ILE A 125 6.96 -5.26 -3.36
C ILE A 125 6.99 -6.47 -2.42
N GLY A 126 6.14 -7.47 -2.65
CA GLY A 126 6.11 -8.72 -1.89
C GLY A 126 7.44 -9.45 -1.94
N VAL A 127 8.06 -9.59 -3.12
CA VAL A 127 9.42 -10.13 -3.28
C VAL A 127 10.39 -9.33 -2.43
N LYS A 128 10.39 -8.00 -2.55
CA LYS A 128 11.36 -7.15 -1.84
C LYS A 128 11.29 -7.32 -0.31
N ILE A 129 10.09 -7.44 0.25
CA ILE A 129 9.90 -7.68 1.68
C ILE A 129 10.37 -9.09 2.04
N LEU A 130 9.97 -10.12 1.28
CA LEU A 130 10.39 -11.50 1.53
C LEU A 130 11.90 -11.67 1.46
N ARG A 131 12.58 -11.05 0.49
CA ARG A 131 14.03 -11.12 0.36
C ARG A 131 14.75 -10.61 1.61
N ARG A 132 14.20 -9.60 2.28
CA ARG A 132 14.74 -9.04 3.52
C ARG A 132 14.49 -9.91 4.75
N HIS A 133 13.42 -10.71 4.73
CA HIS A 133 12.92 -11.48 5.87
C HIS A 133 12.79 -12.98 5.57
N ALA A 134 13.56 -13.49 4.60
CA ALA A 134 13.35 -14.82 4.04
C ALA A 134 13.46 -15.93 5.09
N GLU A 135 14.42 -15.80 6.00
CA GLU A 135 14.67 -16.79 7.05
C GLU A 135 13.48 -16.93 8.01
N LEU A 136 12.76 -15.85 8.28
CA LEU A 136 11.58 -15.85 9.17
C LEU A 136 10.40 -16.65 8.60
N VAL A 137 10.40 -16.90 7.29
CA VAL A 137 9.41 -17.73 6.60
C VAL A 137 10.00 -19.06 6.13
N GLY A 138 11.20 -19.44 6.60
CA GLY A 138 11.84 -20.71 6.24
C GLY A 138 12.35 -20.75 4.80
N LEU A 139 12.74 -19.60 4.25
CA LEU A 139 13.39 -19.45 2.93
C LEU A 139 14.80 -18.88 3.10
N LYS A 140 15.61 -18.99 2.05
CA LYS A 140 16.85 -18.22 1.92
C LYS A 140 16.59 -17.01 1.04
N SER A 141 17.37 -15.94 1.20
CA SER A 141 17.16 -14.68 0.47
C SER A 141 17.33 -14.79 -1.04
N ASP A 142 17.89 -15.88 -1.56
CA ASP A 142 18.12 -16.16 -2.99
C ASP A 142 17.10 -17.15 -3.60
N PHE A 143 15.98 -17.43 -2.91
CA PHE A 143 14.88 -18.27 -3.40
C PHE A 143 14.50 -18.07 -4.88
N THR A 144 14.09 -19.12 -5.58
CA THR A 144 13.62 -19.04 -6.97
C THR A 144 12.12 -18.73 -7.02
N ILE A 145 11.69 -17.94 -8.01
CA ILE A 145 10.26 -17.68 -8.26
C ILE A 145 9.84 -18.57 -9.43
N LEU A 146 8.93 -19.51 -9.21
CA LEU A 146 8.48 -20.44 -10.24
C LEU A 146 7.43 -19.80 -11.15
N ASP A 147 7.58 -19.96 -12.46
CA ASP A 147 6.54 -19.66 -13.43
C ASP A 147 5.46 -20.76 -13.45
N VAL A 148 4.41 -20.57 -14.25
CA VAL A 148 3.27 -21.50 -14.31
C VAL A 148 3.69 -22.89 -14.79
N ASP A 149 4.63 -22.98 -15.73
CA ASP A 149 5.04 -24.27 -16.28
C ASP A 149 5.90 -25.05 -15.28
N ASP A 150 6.78 -24.37 -14.56
CA ASP A 150 7.58 -24.97 -13.48
C ASP A 150 6.71 -25.41 -12.31
N GLN A 151 5.67 -24.64 -11.95
CA GLN A 151 4.68 -25.06 -10.95
C GLN A 151 3.97 -26.35 -11.38
N ILE A 152 3.51 -26.43 -12.64
CA ILE A 152 2.81 -27.61 -13.16
C ILE A 152 3.75 -28.84 -13.16
N ARG A 153 5.02 -28.67 -13.56
CA ARG A 153 6.02 -29.75 -13.51
C ARG A 153 6.22 -30.26 -12.09
N LEU A 154 6.33 -29.36 -11.11
CA LEU A 154 6.50 -29.72 -9.71
C LEU A 154 5.28 -30.47 -9.16
N LEU A 155 4.08 -29.98 -9.47
CA LEU A 155 2.83 -30.63 -9.07
C LEU A 155 2.68 -32.01 -9.72
N LYS A 156 3.09 -32.18 -10.97
CA LYS A 156 3.07 -33.49 -11.62
C LYS A 156 3.95 -34.51 -10.90
N GLN A 157 5.18 -34.12 -10.54
CA GLN A 157 6.07 -34.97 -9.73
C GLN A 157 5.46 -35.33 -8.37
N LEU A 158 4.75 -34.38 -7.74
CA LEU A 158 4.05 -34.62 -6.49
C LEU A 158 2.91 -35.65 -6.65
N LEU A 159 2.12 -35.52 -7.71
CA LEU A 159 1.04 -36.48 -8.01
C LEU A 159 1.59 -37.89 -8.26
N GLU A 160 2.67 -38.01 -9.03
CA GLU A 160 3.36 -39.28 -9.28
C GLU A 160 3.85 -39.92 -7.97
N ALA A 161 4.47 -39.15 -7.08
CA ALA A 161 4.94 -39.64 -5.77
C ALA A 161 3.78 -40.11 -4.87
N GLU A 162 2.61 -39.50 -4.98
CA GLU A 162 1.40 -39.83 -4.22
C GLU A 162 0.54 -40.93 -4.86
N ASN A 163 1.05 -41.57 -5.92
CA ASN A 163 0.37 -42.58 -6.73
C ASN A 163 -0.98 -42.10 -7.29
N ILE A 164 -1.06 -40.83 -7.70
CA ILE A 164 -2.23 -40.22 -8.32
C ILE A 164 -2.04 -40.18 -9.84
N ASP A 165 -2.99 -40.75 -10.57
CA ASP A 165 -2.99 -40.74 -12.03
C ASP A 165 -3.26 -39.33 -12.59
N ASP A 166 -2.20 -38.69 -13.13
CA ASP A 166 -2.24 -37.36 -13.77
C ASP A 166 -3.19 -37.29 -14.98
N LYS A 167 -3.51 -38.41 -15.64
CA LYS A 167 -4.50 -38.39 -16.75
C LYS A 167 -5.91 -38.16 -16.22
N ARG A 168 -6.23 -38.78 -15.08
CA ARG A 168 -7.52 -38.63 -14.42
C ARG A 168 -7.59 -37.35 -13.57
N TRP A 169 -6.46 -36.95 -13.01
CA TRP A 169 -6.32 -35.81 -12.11
C TRP A 169 -5.18 -34.89 -12.56
N PRO A 170 -5.38 -34.07 -13.60
CA PRO A 170 -4.29 -33.31 -14.20
C PRO A 170 -3.65 -32.30 -13.25
N ALA A 171 -2.32 -32.25 -13.22
CA ALA A 171 -1.54 -31.30 -12.42
C ALA A 171 -1.94 -29.83 -12.65
N ARG A 172 -2.31 -29.48 -13.90
CA ARG A 172 -2.79 -28.13 -14.24
C ARG A 172 -4.08 -27.77 -13.51
N VAL A 173 -4.99 -28.73 -13.31
CA VAL A 173 -6.23 -28.49 -12.56
C VAL A 173 -5.91 -28.22 -11.09
N LEU A 174 -5.01 -29.01 -10.50
CA LEU A 174 -4.55 -28.77 -9.13
C LEU A 174 -3.87 -27.40 -8.98
N ALA A 175 -3.04 -27.01 -9.95
CA ALA A 175 -2.39 -25.70 -9.97
C ALA A 175 -3.41 -24.56 -9.94
N THR A 176 -4.45 -24.63 -10.77
CA THR A 176 -5.55 -23.64 -10.78
C THR A 176 -6.33 -23.61 -9.46
N MET A 177 -6.57 -24.76 -8.84
CA MET A 177 -7.23 -24.81 -7.52
C MET A 177 -6.38 -24.15 -6.44
N ILE A 178 -5.08 -24.46 -6.40
CA ILE A 178 -4.12 -23.87 -5.45
C ILE A 178 -4.03 -22.35 -5.66
N ASP A 179 -3.91 -21.88 -6.90
CA ASP A 179 -3.88 -20.45 -7.21
C ASP A 179 -5.18 -19.76 -6.74
N GLY A 180 -6.34 -20.37 -6.99
CA GLY A 180 -7.62 -19.88 -6.49
C GLY A 180 -7.68 -19.76 -4.96
N TRP A 181 -7.12 -20.73 -4.23
CA TRP A 181 -7.01 -20.67 -2.77
C TRP A 181 -6.05 -19.58 -2.31
N LYS A 182 -4.88 -19.44 -2.95
CA LYS A 182 -3.91 -18.38 -2.65
C LYS A 182 -4.48 -16.99 -2.92
N ASN A 183 -5.18 -16.78 -4.03
CA ASN A 183 -5.86 -15.51 -4.34
C ASN A 183 -6.94 -15.13 -3.32
N ARG A 184 -7.49 -16.14 -2.62
CA ARG A 184 -8.43 -15.96 -1.50
C ARG A 184 -7.76 -15.80 -0.13
N GLY A 185 -6.43 -15.87 -0.06
CA GLY A 185 -5.69 -15.77 1.19
C GLY A 185 -5.75 -17.04 2.06
N LEU A 186 -6.02 -18.20 1.46
CA LEU A 186 -6.20 -19.46 2.18
C LEU A 186 -4.89 -20.26 2.22
N ALA A 187 -4.34 -20.45 3.43
CA ALA A 187 -3.30 -21.44 3.66
C ALA A 187 -3.88 -22.87 3.56
N PRO A 188 -3.04 -23.92 3.40
CA PRO A 188 -3.53 -25.30 3.27
C PRO A 188 -4.54 -25.68 4.36
N ALA A 189 -4.25 -25.37 5.62
CA ALA A 189 -5.14 -25.65 6.75
C ALA A 189 -6.54 -25.00 6.66
N GLN A 190 -6.67 -23.90 5.91
CA GLN A 190 -7.87 -23.07 5.83
C GLN A 190 -8.76 -23.38 4.62
N VAL A 191 -8.30 -24.25 3.71
CA VAL A 191 -9.09 -24.66 2.54
C VAL A 191 -10.38 -25.37 3.01
N PRO A 192 -11.57 -24.94 2.57
CA PRO A 192 -12.83 -25.58 2.92
C PRO A 192 -12.88 -27.04 2.48
N ALA A 193 -13.41 -27.92 3.33
CA ALA A 193 -13.44 -29.36 3.08
C ALA A 193 -14.15 -29.73 1.76
N GLY A 194 -15.24 -29.03 1.42
CA GLY A 194 -15.97 -29.24 0.16
C GLY A 194 -15.15 -28.87 -1.09
N GLU A 195 -14.29 -27.85 -1.02
CA GLU A 195 -13.40 -27.49 -2.12
C GLU A 195 -12.23 -28.48 -2.24
N ALA A 196 -11.68 -28.94 -1.12
CA ALA A 196 -10.63 -29.96 -1.11
C ALA A 196 -11.12 -31.33 -1.62
N ALA A 197 -12.41 -31.65 -1.41
CA ALA A 197 -13.09 -32.84 -1.93
C ALA A 197 -13.06 -32.96 -3.45
N ALA A 198 -12.99 -31.82 -4.15
CA ALA A 198 -13.08 -31.77 -5.61
C ALA A 198 -11.87 -32.38 -6.34
N PHE A 199 -10.74 -32.60 -5.65
CA PHE A 199 -9.54 -33.16 -6.27
C PHE A 199 -9.10 -34.48 -5.63
N ALA A 200 -8.82 -35.47 -6.47
CA ALA A 200 -8.26 -36.78 -6.10
C ALA A 200 -8.96 -37.45 -4.91
N GLY A 201 -10.29 -37.32 -4.81
CA GLY A 201 -11.10 -37.92 -3.75
C GLY A 201 -10.87 -37.32 -2.36
N GLY A 202 -10.73 -35.99 -2.25
CA GLY A 202 -10.52 -35.32 -0.95
C GLY A 202 -9.09 -34.99 -0.60
N ARG A 203 -8.14 -35.27 -1.50
CA ARG A 203 -6.71 -35.09 -1.24
C ARG A 203 -6.20 -33.69 -1.59
N GLY A 204 -7.04 -32.79 -2.11
CA GLY A 204 -6.62 -31.44 -2.53
C GLY A 204 -5.89 -30.65 -1.42
N LYS A 205 -6.38 -30.71 -0.18
CA LYS A 205 -5.76 -30.05 0.97
C LYS A 205 -4.39 -30.63 1.32
N GLN A 206 -4.27 -31.97 1.32
CA GLN A 206 -3.03 -32.68 1.57
C GLN A 206 -1.99 -32.34 0.49
N LEU A 207 -2.40 -32.37 -0.78
CA LEU A 207 -1.53 -32.05 -1.91
C LEU A 207 -1.07 -30.60 -1.90
N TYR A 208 -1.95 -29.67 -1.52
CA TYR A 208 -1.53 -28.27 -1.35
C TYR A 208 -0.49 -28.12 -0.23
N ALA A 209 -0.67 -28.78 0.91
CA ALA A 209 0.31 -28.77 1.98
C ALA A 209 1.67 -29.34 1.52
N ALA A 210 1.65 -30.52 0.87
CA ALA A 210 2.86 -31.16 0.36
C ALA A 210 3.55 -30.33 -0.74
N TYR A 211 2.78 -29.64 -1.58
CA TYR A 211 3.32 -28.70 -2.56
C TYR A 211 4.05 -27.52 -1.88
N GLN A 212 3.45 -26.90 -0.85
CA GLN A 212 4.12 -25.82 -0.10
C GLN A 212 5.40 -26.32 0.60
N GLU A 213 5.38 -27.51 1.19
CA GLU A 213 6.58 -28.11 1.79
C GLU A 213 7.69 -28.33 0.76
N ARG A 214 7.32 -28.84 -0.43
CA ARG A 214 8.25 -29.06 -1.53
C ARG A 214 8.86 -27.76 -2.03
N LEU A 215 8.08 -26.69 -2.14
CA LEU A 215 8.57 -25.36 -2.48
C LEU A 215 9.63 -24.88 -1.47
N LYS A 216 9.37 -25.03 -0.16
CA LYS A 216 10.34 -24.66 0.88
C LYS A 216 11.64 -25.46 0.78
N ILE A 217 11.55 -26.78 0.57
CA ILE A 217 12.72 -27.66 0.38
C ILE A 217 13.58 -27.18 -0.80
N LEU A 218 12.93 -26.80 -1.90
CA LEU A 218 13.60 -26.30 -3.11
C LEU A 218 14.07 -24.85 -2.99
N ASN A 219 13.86 -24.19 -1.85
CA ASN A 219 14.07 -22.75 -1.68
C ASN A 219 13.38 -21.98 -2.80
N ALA A 220 12.10 -22.27 -3.04
CA ALA A 220 11.31 -21.70 -4.11
C ALA A 220 9.97 -21.17 -3.57
N VAL A 221 9.38 -20.26 -4.35
CA VAL A 221 8.04 -19.72 -4.15
C VAL A 221 7.37 -19.61 -5.50
N ASP A 222 6.04 -19.70 -5.55
CA ASP A 222 5.31 -19.27 -6.74
C ASP A 222 4.79 -17.83 -6.62
N PHE A 223 4.07 -17.37 -7.64
CA PHE A 223 3.58 -15.99 -7.68
C PHE A 223 2.59 -15.67 -6.56
N GLY A 224 1.72 -16.62 -6.19
CA GLY A 224 0.79 -16.45 -5.07
C GLY A 224 1.50 -16.41 -3.72
N ASP A 225 2.60 -17.15 -3.56
CA ASP A 225 3.42 -17.14 -2.34
C ASP A 225 4.08 -15.80 -2.06
N LEU A 226 4.34 -15.01 -3.11
CA LEU A 226 4.85 -13.64 -2.93
C LEU A 226 3.92 -12.78 -2.08
N LEU A 227 2.63 -13.12 -1.98
CA LEU A 227 1.70 -12.47 -1.06
C LEU A 227 1.39 -13.32 0.16
N MET A 228 1.15 -14.62 -0.03
CA MET A 228 0.80 -15.52 1.08
C MET A 228 1.89 -15.56 2.15
N GLU A 229 3.17 -15.63 1.77
CA GLU A 229 4.28 -15.66 2.73
C GLU A 229 4.46 -14.30 3.41
N ASN A 230 4.15 -13.18 2.76
CA ASN A 230 4.14 -11.87 3.42
C ASN A 230 3.01 -11.75 4.44
N ILE A 231 1.81 -12.21 4.10
CA ILE A 231 0.67 -12.22 5.02
C ILE A 231 1.00 -13.09 6.24
N ARG A 232 1.60 -14.25 6.00
CA ARG A 232 2.07 -15.14 7.06
C ARG A 232 3.15 -14.48 7.92
N LEU A 233 4.20 -13.92 7.30
CA LEU A 233 5.26 -13.16 7.97
C LEU A 233 4.68 -12.10 8.91
N PHE A 234 3.76 -11.27 8.43
CA PHE A 234 3.18 -10.20 9.23
C PHE A 234 2.27 -10.69 10.36
N ARG A 235 1.61 -11.85 10.19
CA ARG A 235 0.79 -12.46 11.25
C ARG A 235 1.62 -13.15 12.33
N GLU A 236 2.70 -13.82 11.93
CA GLU A 236 3.57 -14.59 12.83
C GLU A 236 4.63 -13.71 13.50
N HIS A 237 5.02 -12.59 12.87
CA HIS A 237 6.05 -11.65 13.35
C HIS A 237 5.50 -10.22 13.42
N PRO A 238 4.70 -9.88 14.46
CA PRO A 238 4.06 -8.57 14.57
C PRO A 238 5.04 -7.39 14.69
N ASP A 239 6.26 -7.63 15.16
CA ASP A 239 7.34 -6.65 15.23
C ASP A 239 7.82 -6.21 13.84
N VAL A 240 7.94 -7.16 12.90
CA VAL A 240 8.24 -6.87 11.49
C VAL A 240 7.11 -6.07 10.85
N LEU A 241 5.86 -6.48 11.07
CA LEU A 241 4.69 -5.72 10.61
C LEU A 241 4.70 -4.29 11.16
N ALA A 242 4.98 -4.11 12.45
CA ALA A 242 5.02 -2.80 13.08
C ALA A 242 6.13 -1.90 12.52
N ASP A 243 7.28 -2.44 12.10
CA ASP A 243 8.30 -1.64 11.37
C ASP A 243 7.74 -1.08 10.06
N TYR A 244 7.08 -1.93 9.26
CA TYR A 244 6.50 -1.50 7.99
C TYR A 244 5.34 -0.51 8.19
N GLN A 245 4.47 -0.72 9.18
CA GLN A 245 3.39 0.21 9.52
C GLN A 245 3.93 1.58 9.96
N ARG A 246 5.00 1.63 10.76
CA ARG A 246 5.66 2.90 11.14
C ARG A 246 6.37 3.56 9.96
N ARG A 247 6.96 2.75 9.08
CA ARG A 247 7.69 3.22 7.90
C ARG A 247 6.75 3.85 6.88
N PHE A 248 5.65 3.18 6.55
CA PHE A 248 4.71 3.63 5.52
C PHE A 248 3.73 4.65 6.07
N ARG A 249 4.13 5.92 6.01
CA ARG A 249 3.27 7.05 6.38
C ARG A 249 2.12 7.26 5.39
N TYR A 250 2.35 6.94 4.13
CA TYR A 250 1.35 7.02 3.07
C TYR A 250 1.30 5.70 2.29
N ILE A 251 0.09 5.19 2.10
CA ILE A 251 -0.19 4.02 1.26
C ILE A 251 -1.14 4.47 0.16
N LEU A 252 -0.72 4.33 -1.10
CA LEU A 252 -1.51 4.64 -2.27
C LEU A 252 -1.66 3.38 -3.13
N VAL A 253 -2.87 3.13 -3.59
CA VAL A 253 -3.18 1.95 -4.41
C VAL A 253 -3.89 2.40 -5.67
N ASP A 254 -3.32 2.07 -6.81
CA ASP A 254 -3.95 2.22 -8.12
C ASP A 254 -4.75 0.94 -8.46
N GLU A 255 -5.77 1.08 -9.29
CA GLU A 255 -6.64 -0.03 -9.72
C GLU A 255 -7.18 -0.92 -8.59
N TYR A 256 -7.53 -0.29 -7.45
CA TYR A 256 -8.04 -1.00 -6.26
C TYR A 256 -9.23 -1.94 -6.56
N GLN A 257 -10.06 -1.62 -7.56
CA GLN A 257 -11.18 -2.46 -7.98
C GLN A 257 -10.77 -3.85 -8.48
N ASP A 258 -9.53 -4.02 -8.94
CA ASP A 258 -9.00 -5.27 -9.48
C ASP A 258 -8.34 -6.15 -8.39
N THR A 259 -8.42 -5.75 -7.12
CA THR A 259 -7.75 -6.46 -6.02
C THR A 259 -8.45 -7.77 -5.66
N ASN A 260 -7.64 -8.82 -5.49
CA ASN A 260 -8.11 -10.07 -4.90
C ASN A 260 -8.05 -10.02 -3.35
N VAL A 261 -8.59 -11.05 -2.68
CA VAL A 261 -8.67 -11.08 -1.21
C VAL A 261 -7.29 -11.10 -0.58
N ALA A 262 -6.31 -11.82 -1.13
CA ALA A 262 -4.95 -11.84 -0.59
C ALA A 262 -4.28 -10.46 -0.67
N GLN A 263 -4.40 -9.76 -1.79
CA GLN A 263 -3.91 -8.39 -1.97
C GLN A 263 -4.58 -7.43 -0.98
N TYR A 264 -5.90 -7.55 -0.79
CA TYR A 264 -6.64 -6.79 0.21
C TYR A 264 -6.15 -7.07 1.63
N LEU A 265 -5.98 -8.35 2.02
CA LEU A 265 -5.48 -8.73 3.34
C LEU A 265 -4.08 -8.19 3.60
N TRP A 266 -3.19 -8.27 2.60
CA TRP A 266 -1.84 -7.73 2.66
C TRP A 266 -1.85 -6.21 2.87
N LEU A 267 -2.64 -5.47 2.09
CA LEU A 267 -2.81 -4.02 2.26
C LEU A 267 -3.41 -3.68 3.62
N ARG A 268 -4.43 -4.43 4.04
CA ARG A 268 -5.12 -4.20 5.32
C ARG A 268 -4.17 -4.34 6.50
N LEU A 269 -3.29 -5.35 6.49
CA LEU A 269 -2.27 -5.51 7.53
C LEU A 269 -1.35 -4.28 7.59
N LEU A 270 -0.87 -3.80 6.44
CA LEU A 270 0.03 -2.66 6.37
C LEU A 270 -0.63 -1.31 6.70
N ALA A 271 -1.92 -1.16 6.39
CA ALA A 271 -2.67 0.07 6.62
C ALA A 271 -3.27 0.17 8.02
N GLN A 272 -3.36 -0.94 8.76
CA GLN A 272 -3.73 -0.90 10.17
C GLN A 272 -2.66 -0.11 10.95
N SER A 273 -3.08 0.89 11.72
CA SER A 273 -2.15 1.59 12.59
C SER A 273 -1.68 0.64 13.69
N ALA A 274 -0.37 0.58 13.91
CA ALA A 274 0.16 0.01 15.14
C ALA A 274 -0.50 0.75 16.32
N PRO A 275 -1.05 0.06 17.34
CA PRO A 275 -1.49 0.73 18.55
C PRO A 275 -0.29 1.52 19.08
N SER A 276 -0.42 2.84 19.14
CA SER A 276 0.64 3.70 19.63
C SER A 276 0.93 3.31 21.08
N VAL A 277 2.15 2.84 21.34
CA VAL A 277 2.63 2.68 22.71
C VAL A 277 2.82 4.11 23.26
N THR A 278 1.88 4.52 24.12
CA THR A 278 1.87 5.67 25.04
C THR A 278 1.77 7.11 24.50
N SER A 279 0.56 7.67 24.61
CA SER A 279 0.26 8.70 25.63
C SER A 279 -1.27 8.83 25.82
N PRO A 280 -1.78 8.84 27.07
CA PRO A 280 -3.21 8.98 27.32
C PRO A 280 -3.60 10.44 27.11
N ARG A 281 -4.40 10.74 26.10
CA ARG A 281 -5.10 12.02 26.00
C ARG A 281 -6.58 11.78 25.73
N LEU A 282 -7.32 11.84 26.84
CA LEU A 282 -8.63 12.47 27.00
C LEU A 282 -9.64 12.19 25.89
N ARG A 283 -10.37 11.09 26.06
CA ARG A 283 -11.74 11.01 25.55
C ARG A 283 -12.58 11.90 26.46
N GLY A 284 -12.93 13.09 25.97
CA GLY A 284 -14.00 13.87 26.57
C GLY A 284 -15.31 13.14 26.31
N GLU A 285 -15.84 12.49 27.34
CA GLU A 285 -17.25 12.16 27.44
C GLU A 285 -18.03 13.48 27.42
N VAL A 286 -18.95 13.60 26.47
CA VAL A 286 -20.06 14.54 26.61
C VAL A 286 -21.27 13.68 26.90
N ASP A 287 -21.59 13.62 28.20
CA ASP A 287 -22.86 13.16 28.72
C ASP A 287 -23.99 13.95 28.04
N ALA A 288 -24.98 13.21 27.54
CA ALA A 288 -26.30 13.76 27.24
C ALA A 288 -27.34 12.83 27.86
N GLU A 289 -27.50 12.95 29.17
CA GLU A 289 -28.70 12.49 29.86
C GLU A 289 -29.67 13.66 30.09
N ARG A 290 -30.94 13.33 29.83
CA ARG A 290 -32.20 13.89 30.37
C ARG A 290 -32.79 15.17 29.77
N SER A 291 -33.86 14.94 29.02
CA SER A 291 -35.15 15.60 29.27
C SER A 291 -36.27 14.55 29.16
N GLU A 292 -36.79 14.11 30.31
CA GLU A 292 -38.04 13.37 30.44
C GLU A 292 -39.26 14.30 30.28
N ALA A 293 -40.44 13.66 30.23
CA ALA A 293 -41.82 14.17 30.14
C ALA A 293 -42.29 14.34 28.68
N SER A 294 -43.34 13.66 28.21
CA SER A 294 -44.54 13.21 28.91
C SER A 294 -45.42 12.35 27.99
N GLY A 295 -46.19 11.42 28.58
CA GLY A 295 -47.49 10.99 28.04
C GLY A 295 -47.59 9.54 27.58
N GLU A 296 -48.22 8.71 28.43
CA GLU A 296 -49.34 7.79 28.12
C GLU A 296 -49.31 7.06 26.76
N GLY A 297 -49.41 5.75 26.61
CA GLY A 297 -49.88 4.68 27.48
C GLY A 297 -50.12 3.41 26.64
N LEU A 298 -50.33 2.30 27.34
CA LEU A 298 -51.03 1.07 26.91
C LEU A 298 -50.39 0.17 25.82
N LEU A 299 -49.76 -0.91 26.31
CA LEU A 299 -49.80 -2.24 25.68
C LEU A 299 -51.18 -2.88 25.90
N PRO A 300 -51.60 -3.79 25.01
CA PRO A 300 -52.29 -4.99 25.47
C PRO A 300 -51.54 -6.27 25.05
N GLN A 301 -51.35 -7.15 26.03
CA GLN A 301 -51.19 -8.59 25.81
C GLN A 301 -52.55 -9.23 25.58
N ALA A 302 -52.61 -10.23 24.68
CA ALA A 302 -53.44 -11.46 24.74
C ALA A 302 -53.30 -12.16 23.36
N ALA A 303 -52.69 -13.34 23.25
CA ALA A 303 -53.19 -14.68 23.59
C ALA A 303 -54.06 -15.31 22.50
N GLY A 304 -53.69 -16.54 22.10
CA GLY A 304 -54.60 -17.57 21.57
C GLY A 304 -54.68 -17.70 20.04
N GLY A 305 -54.12 -18.79 19.52
CA GLY A 305 -54.24 -19.22 18.11
C GLY A 305 -53.09 -20.12 17.70
#